data_AF-A0AAE2R7C2-F1
#
_entry.id   AF-A0AAE2R7C2-F1
#
_cell.length_a   1.000
_cell.length_b   1.000
_cell.length_c   1.000
_cell.angle_alpha   90.00
_cell.angle_beta   90.00
_cell.angle_gamma   90.00
#
_symmetry.space_group_name_H-M   'P 1'
#
loop_
_entity.id
_entity.type
_entity.pdbx_description
1 polymer ?
#
loop_
_entity_poly.entity_id
_entity_poly.type
_entity_poly.pdbx_seq_one_letter_code
_entity_poly.pdbx_strand_id
1 'polypeptide(L)'
;MAANTKNRASRRPQGRLIGYARVSTDEQATEAQEIDLRSAGCDMIVQEHGSGASRARPALSKLLREISAGDTLVVVRLDRLARSVSHLLEVIEDLTAKGAHFRSLRDPIDTSTPQGMFSLQVLGAVAQLERALISERTKAGIRAAKSKGKLPGNPGIREKRPEVLARMTAAQKAAYGDRIQASANQWLPTVRRMRPDHTWDDIARVLKQRGLEWTPERLRRAVKWMVSERMADPALLKKSLPRLPEDRLMTLVAGIHSSNPDLKLREIAVQLERLHERTPRGGSKWSPSSVKNLIDRARRSGLITEVDIAAAE
;
A
#
# COMPACT_ATOMS: atom_id res chain seq x y z
N MET A 1 -10.13 -67.51 -5.58
CA MET A 1 -11.06 -66.52 -4.99
C MET A 1 -10.48 -65.14 -5.17
N ALA A 2 -10.89 -64.42 -6.21
CA ALA A 2 -10.43 -63.06 -6.49
C ALA A 2 -11.63 -62.23 -6.97
N ALA A 3 -12.24 -61.50 -6.04
CA ALA A 3 -13.19 -60.40 -6.24
C ALA A 3 -13.20 -59.66 -4.89
N ASN A 4 -13.08 -58.34 -4.76
CA ASN A 4 -13.69 -57.32 -5.59
C ASN A 4 -12.91 -55.99 -5.42
N THR A 5 -11.82 -55.82 -6.16
CA THR A 5 -11.13 -54.53 -6.31
C THR A 5 -11.71 -53.81 -7.52
N LYS A 6 -12.98 -53.41 -7.45
CA LYS A 6 -13.58 -52.53 -8.46
C LYS A 6 -14.38 -51.45 -7.76
N ASN A 7 -13.88 -50.22 -7.90
CA ASN A 7 -14.62 -49.00 -8.23
C ASN A 7 -14.12 -47.75 -7.47
N ARG A 8 -12.82 -47.44 -7.58
CA ARG A 8 -12.24 -46.15 -7.11
C ARG A 8 -11.73 -45.25 -8.24
N ALA A 9 -12.03 -45.54 -9.50
CA ALA A 9 -11.58 -44.74 -10.64
C ALA A 9 -12.77 -44.31 -11.51
N SER A 10 -13.24 -43.07 -11.32
CA SER A 10 -13.89 -42.17 -12.31
C SER A 10 -14.86 -41.15 -11.69
N ARG A 11 -14.43 -40.31 -10.74
CA ARG A 11 -15.08 -38.99 -10.59
C ARG A 11 -14.24 -38.01 -11.41
N ARG A 12 -14.81 -37.47 -12.50
CA ARG A 12 -14.31 -36.21 -13.10
C ARG A 12 -14.17 -35.21 -11.95
N PRO A 13 -13.21 -34.26 -11.98
CA PRO A 13 -13.23 -33.15 -11.03
C PRO A 13 -14.42 -32.25 -11.38
N GLN A 14 -15.63 -32.67 -10.99
CA GLN A 14 -16.78 -31.78 -10.89
C GLN A 14 -16.43 -30.87 -9.73
N GLY A 15 -16.10 -29.61 -10.04
CA GLY A 15 -15.92 -28.62 -8.99
C GLY A 15 -17.22 -28.44 -8.23
N ARG A 16 -17.09 -27.95 -6.99
CA ARG A 16 -18.17 -27.94 -6.01
C ARG A 16 -19.20 -26.88 -6.40
N LEU A 17 -20.47 -27.17 -6.15
CA LEU A 17 -21.53 -26.18 -6.19
C LEU A 17 -21.61 -25.49 -4.82
N ILE A 18 -21.28 -24.20 -4.79
CA ILE A 18 -21.28 -23.40 -3.57
C ILE A 18 -22.43 -22.40 -3.64
N GLY A 19 -23.45 -22.63 -2.83
CA GLY A 19 -24.59 -21.72 -2.70
C GLY A 19 -24.22 -20.48 -1.91
N TYR A 20 -24.69 -19.31 -2.33
CA TYR A 20 -24.61 -18.08 -1.55
C TYR A 20 -26.02 -17.52 -1.32
N ALA A 21 -26.38 -17.37 -0.06
CA ALA A 21 -27.67 -16.87 0.39
C ALA A 21 -27.48 -15.59 1.21
N ARG A 22 -28.38 -14.62 1.05
CA ARG A 22 -28.40 -13.42 1.88
C ARG A 22 -29.59 -13.50 2.84
N VAL A 23 -29.28 -13.52 4.12
CA VAL A 23 -30.25 -13.58 5.22
C VAL A 23 -30.61 -12.15 5.61
N SER A 24 -31.85 -11.73 5.33
CA SER A 24 -32.43 -10.53 5.94
C SER A 24 -33.10 -10.90 7.27
N THR A 25 -33.52 -9.92 8.06
CA THR A 25 -34.27 -10.12 9.33
C THR A 25 -35.61 -10.84 9.17
N ASP A 26 -35.96 -11.28 7.96
CA ASP A 26 -37.15 -12.06 7.64
C ASP A 26 -36.73 -13.52 7.46
N GLU A 27 -37.07 -14.35 8.44
CA GLU A 27 -36.70 -15.77 8.52
C GLU A 27 -37.36 -16.59 7.39
N GLN A 28 -38.58 -16.23 6.97
CA GLN A 28 -39.33 -16.96 5.93
C GLN A 28 -38.68 -16.82 4.55
N ALA A 29 -38.14 -15.64 4.22
CA ALA A 29 -37.43 -15.39 2.97
C ALA A 29 -36.06 -16.09 2.89
N THR A 30 -35.54 -16.53 4.04
CA THR A 30 -34.22 -17.17 4.13
C THR A 30 -34.32 -18.67 3.91
N GLU A 31 -35.29 -19.34 4.53
CA GLU A 31 -35.53 -20.78 4.34
C GLU A 31 -35.81 -21.12 2.87
N ALA A 32 -36.63 -20.31 2.19
CA ALA A 32 -36.92 -20.50 0.78
C ALA A 32 -35.66 -20.46 -0.11
N GLN A 33 -34.69 -19.58 0.20
CA GLN A 33 -33.43 -19.52 -0.56
C GLN A 33 -32.57 -20.75 -0.33
N GLU A 34 -32.50 -21.25 0.90
CA GLU A 34 -31.73 -22.44 1.21
C GLU A 34 -32.32 -23.69 0.56
N ILE A 35 -33.65 -23.83 0.57
CA ILE A 35 -34.34 -24.94 -0.09
C ILE A 35 -34.02 -24.92 -1.59
N ASP A 36 -34.10 -23.76 -2.25
CA ASP A 36 -33.76 -23.62 -3.67
C ASP A 36 -32.29 -24.01 -3.95
N LEU A 37 -31.35 -23.55 -3.12
CA LEU A 37 -29.92 -23.85 -3.28
C LEU A 37 -29.59 -25.32 -3.02
N ARG A 38 -30.20 -25.94 -2.01
CA ARG A 38 -30.04 -27.38 -1.72
C ARG A 38 -30.64 -28.22 -2.84
N SER A 39 -31.81 -27.84 -3.34
CA SER A 39 -32.47 -28.51 -4.47
C SER A 39 -31.66 -28.42 -5.77
N ALA A 40 -30.86 -27.35 -5.92
CA ALA A 40 -29.93 -27.19 -7.02
C ALA A 40 -28.64 -28.03 -6.89
N GLY A 41 -28.44 -28.75 -5.77
CA GLY A 41 -27.28 -29.60 -5.53
C GLY A 41 -26.08 -28.88 -4.90
N CYS A 42 -26.28 -27.75 -4.21
CA CYS A 42 -25.20 -27.06 -3.50
C CYS A 42 -24.79 -27.86 -2.25
N ASP A 43 -23.55 -28.35 -2.22
CA ASP A 43 -22.99 -29.09 -1.07
C ASP A 43 -22.69 -28.15 0.12
N MET A 44 -22.32 -26.91 -0.20
CA MET A 44 -21.97 -25.88 0.77
C MET A 44 -22.82 -24.64 0.52
N ILE A 45 -23.47 -24.11 1.57
CA ILE A 45 -24.22 -22.86 1.50
C ILE A 45 -23.58 -21.85 2.44
N VAL A 46 -23.14 -20.73 1.88
CA VAL A 46 -22.60 -19.60 2.62
C VAL A 46 -23.71 -18.58 2.83
N GLN A 47 -24.03 -18.32 4.09
CA GLN A 47 -25.02 -17.34 4.50
C GLN A 47 -24.32 -16.00 4.81
N GLU A 48 -24.79 -14.92 4.20
CA GLU A 48 -24.39 -13.56 4.55
C GLU A 48 -25.44 -12.95 5.48
N HIS A 49 -25.06 -12.71 6.73
CA HIS A 49 -25.88 -12.03 7.72
C HIS A 49 -25.60 -10.52 7.67
N GLY A 50 -26.57 -9.75 7.20
CA GLY A 50 -26.42 -8.29 7.16
C GLY A 50 -27.74 -7.56 6.98
N SER A 51 -27.98 -6.58 7.84
CA SER A 51 -29.09 -5.62 7.67
C SER A 51 -28.96 -4.92 6.31
N GLY A 52 -30.09 -4.52 5.70
CA GLY A 52 -30.12 -3.89 4.37
C GLY A 52 -29.12 -2.74 4.18
N ALA A 53 -28.78 -2.04 5.27
CA ALA A 53 -27.87 -0.92 5.32
C ALA A 53 -26.36 -1.27 5.35
N SER A 54 -25.97 -2.45 5.86
CA SER A 54 -24.55 -2.79 6.01
C SER A 54 -23.89 -3.01 4.65
N ARG A 55 -22.78 -2.32 4.38
CA ARG A 55 -21.99 -2.44 3.14
C ARG A 55 -20.99 -3.59 3.16
N ALA A 56 -20.58 -4.03 4.35
CA ALA A 56 -19.58 -5.07 4.50
C ALA A 56 -20.19 -6.44 4.15
N ARG A 57 -19.47 -7.22 3.33
CA ARG A 57 -19.83 -8.60 2.95
C ARG A 57 -18.69 -9.56 3.27
N PRO A 58 -18.37 -9.75 4.55
CA PRO A 58 -17.22 -10.56 4.95
C PRO A 58 -17.38 -12.02 4.50
N ALA A 59 -18.60 -12.58 4.47
CA ALA A 59 -18.82 -13.96 4.05
C ALA A 59 -18.59 -14.11 2.55
N LEU A 60 -19.12 -13.20 1.72
CA LEU A 60 -18.83 -13.20 0.28
C LEU A 60 -17.35 -13.03 -0.02
N SER A 61 -16.67 -12.06 0.62
CA SER A 61 -15.23 -11.84 0.41
C SER A 61 -14.37 -13.01 0.88
N LYS A 62 -14.78 -13.74 1.91
CA LYS A 62 -14.12 -14.98 2.33
C LYS A 62 -14.34 -16.08 1.29
N LEU A 63 -15.58 -16.29 0.86
CA LEU A 63 -15.94 -17.28 -0.15
C LEU A 63 -15.16 -17.06 -1.47
N LEU A 64 -15.11 -15.82 -1.96
CA LEU A 64 -14.37 -15.49 -3.17
C LEU A 64 -12.86 -15.76 -3.03
N ARG A 65 -12.29 -15.74 -1.82
CA ARG A 65 -10.87 -16.11 -1.59
C ARG A 65 -10.65 -17.62 -1.58
N GLU A 66 -11.61 -18.39 -1.10
CA GLU A 66 -11.52 -19.85 -0.95
C GLU A 66 -11.90 -20.62 -2.22
N ILE A 67 -12.63 -19.99 -3.15
CA ILE A 67 -13.07 -20.63 -4.37
C ILE A 67 -11.89 -21.04 -5.27
N SER A 68 -11.97 -22.24 -5.82
CA SER A 68 -10.94 -22.85 -6.66
C SER A 68 -11.42 -23.06 -8.09
N ALA A 69 -10.48 -23.34 -9.00
CA ALA A 69 -10.81 -23.66 -10.39
C ALA A 69 -11.79 -24.84 -10.47
N GLY A 70 -12.81 -24.72 -11.33
CA GLY A 70 -13.88 -25.68 -11.53
C GLY A 70 -15.07 -25.52 -10.57
N ASP A 71 -14.91 -24.86 -9.41
CA ASP A 71 -16.03 -24.60 -8.50
C ASP A 71 -17.04 -23.64 -9.17
N THR A 72 -18.32 -23.75 -8.79
CA THR A 72 -19.39 -22.87 -9.30
C THR A 72 -20.10 -22.18 -8.15
N LEU A 73 -20.09 -20.84 -8.16
CA LEU A 73 -20.87 -20.02 -7.25
C LEU A 73 -22.32 -19.98 -7.72
N VAL A 74 -23.25 -20.47 -6.90
CA VAL A 74 -24.67 -20.55 -7.19
C VAL A 74 -25.44 -19.56 -6.33
N VAL A 75 -26.32 -18.78 -6.94
CA VAL A 75 -27.23 -17.87 -6.24
C VAL A 75 -28.66 -18.05 -6.73
N VAL A 76 -29.65 -17.78 -5.88
CA VAL A 76 -31.06 -17.89 -6.29
C VAL A 76 -31.42 -16.80 -7.30
N ARG A 77 -30.93 -15.57 -7.07
CA ARG A 77 -31.13 -14.40 -7.94
C ARG A 77 -29.95 -13.43 -7.88
N LEU A 78 -29.78 -12.62 -8.92
CA LEU A 78 -28.72 -11.61 -9.00
C LEU A 78 -28.79 -10.54 -7.88
N ASP A 79 -29.98 -10.11 -7.46
CA ASP A 79 -30.17 -9.09 -6.41
C ASP A 79 -29.65 -9.54 -5.03
N ARG A 80 -29.59 -10.86 -4.81
CA ARG A 80 -29.04 -11.45 -3.59
C ARG A 80 -27.51 -11.39 -3.57
N LEU A 81 -26.87 -11.47 -4.74
CA LEU A 81 -25.43 -11.33 -4.89
C LEU A 81 -24.98 -9.88 -5.02
N ALA A 82 -25.53 -9.10 -5.94
CA ALA A 82 -24.97 -7.82 -6.34
C ALA A 82 -25.95 -6.65 -6.15
N ARG A 83 -25.42 -5.49 -5.74
CA ARG A 83 -26.21 -4.24 -5.57
C ARG A 83 -26.24 -3.39 -6.84
N SER A 84 -25.40 -3.70 -7.80
CA SER A 84 -25.30 -3.05 -9.10
C SER A 84 -24.80 -4.07 -10.12
N VAL A 85 -25.07 -3.81 -11.40
CA VAL A 85 -24.55 -4.65 -12.48
C VAL A 85 -23.01 -4.60 -12.50
N SER A 86 -22.39 -3.46 -12.22
CA SER A 86 -20.93 -3.36 -12.14
C SER A 86 -20.34 -4.29 -11.08
N HIS A 87 -20.93 -4.34 -9.88
CA HIS A 87 -20.49 -5.25 -8.83
C HIS A 87 -20.71 -6.72 -9.21
N LEU A 88 -21.77 -7.04 -9.96
CA LEU A 88 -21.98 -8.40 -10.47
C LEU A 88 -20.85 -8.79 -11.44
N LEU A 89 -20.52 -7.91 -12.39
CA LEU A 89 -19.47 -8.14 -13.38
C LEU A 89 -18.10 -8.32 -12.69
N GLU A 90 -17.77 -7.46 -11.72
CA GLU A 90 -16.53 -7.57 -10.93
C GLU A 90 -16.41 -8.95 -10.27
N VAL A 91 -17.48 -9.42 -9.62
CA VAL A 91 -17.50 -10.75 -8.98
C VAL A 91 -17.32 -11.87 -10.01
N ILE A 92 -17.97 -11.77 -11.17
CA ILE A 92 -17.86 -12.80 -12.22
C ILE A 92 -16.47 -12.79 -12.87
N GLU A 93 -15.88 -11.62 -13.08
CA GLU A 93 -14.50 -11.48 -13.59
C GLU A 93 -13.50 -12.12 -12.61
N ASP A 94 -13.64 -11.85 -11.31
CA ASP A 94 -12.83 -12.47 -10.26
C ASP A 94 -12.95 -14.00 -10.25
N LEU A 95 -14.16 -14.52 -10.43
CA LEU A 95 -14.43 -15.96 -10.50
C LEU A 95 -13.79 -16.58 -11.76
N THR A 96 -13.99 -15.92 -12.91
CA THR A 96 -13.47 -16.38 -14.20
C THR A 96 -11.94 -16.38 -14.20
N ALA A 97 -11.30 -15.37 -13.60
CA ALA A 97 -9.85 -15.29 -13.45
C ALA A 97 -9.28 -16.46 -12.61
N LYS A 98 -10.08 -17.04 -11.72
CA LYS A 98 -9.73 -18.22 -10.92
C LYS A 98 -10.12 -19.54 -11.58
N GLY A 99 -10.70 -19.51 -12.78
CA GLY A 99 -11.24 -20.68 -13.46
C GLY A 99 -12.50 -21.26 -12.81
N ALA A 100 -13.20 -20.46 -12.00
CA ALA A 100 -14.49 -20.81 -11.40
C ALA A 100 -15.65 -20.28 -12.26
N HIS A 101 -16.86 -20.78 -12.01
CA HIS A 101 -18.07 -20.39 -12.72
C HIS A 101 -19.08 -19.71 -11.79
N PHE A 102 -20.04 -19.02 -12.40
CA PHE A 102 -21.15 -18.37 -11.74
C PHE A 102 -22.47 -18.82 -12.37
N ARG A 103 -23.46 -19.11 -11.52
CA ARG A 103 -24.81 -19.52 -11.93
C ARG A 103 -25.87 -18.86 -11.08
N SER A 104 -26.88 -18.28 -11.73
CA SER A 104 -28.15 -17.93 -11.09
C SER A 104 -29.20 -19.02 -11.35
N LEU A 105 -30.05 -19.30 -10.35
CA LEU A 105 -31.11 -20.30 -10.50
C LEU A 105 -32.35 -19.75 -11.21
N ARG A 106 -32.69 -18.48 -11.00
CA ARG A 106 -33.90 -17.85 -11.55
C ARG A 106 -33.62 -16.83 -12.66
N ASP A 107 -32.35 -16.52 -12.92
CA ASP A 107 -31.93 -15.63 -14.00
C ASP A 107 -31.19 -16.44 -15.08
N PRO A 108 -31.25 -16.04 -16.37
CA PRO A 108 -30.61 -16.77 -17.48
C PRO A 108 -29.08 -16.55 -17.54
N ILE A 109 -28.41 -16.54 -16.38
CA ILE A 109 -26.97 -16.32 -16.27
C ILE A 109 -26.31 -17.56 -15.70
N ASP A 110 -25.62 -18.29 -16.57
CA ASP A 110 -24.74 -19.40 -16.25
C ASP A 110 -23.47 -19.29 -17.09
N THR A 111 -22.35 -18.92 -16.46
CA THR A 111 -21.07 -18.69 -17.15
C THR A 111 -20.41 -19.97 -17.63
N SER A 112 -20.93 -21.15 -17.26
CA SER A 112 -20.48 -22.43 -17.82
C SER A 112 -21.09 -22.71 -19.20
N THR A 113 -22.10 -21.93 -19.63
CA THR A 113 -22.82 -22.11 -20.89
C THR A 113 -22.59 -20.94 -21.86
N PRO A 114 -22.52 -21.19 -23.18
CA PRO A 114 -22.45 -20.11 -24.18
C PRO A 114 -23.63 -19.13 -24.11
N GLN A 115 -24.84 -19.63 -23.85
CA GLN A 115 -26.06 -18.82 -23.74
C GLN A 115 -26.04 -17.91 -22.51
N GLY A 116 -25.57 -18.42 -21.37
CA GLY A 116 -25.41 -17.62 -20.15
C GLY A 116 -24.29 -16.60 -20.27
N MET A 117 -23.18 -16.94 -20.94
CA MET A 117 -22.12 -15.99 -21.27
C MET A 117 -22.60 -14.87 -22.20
N PHE A 118 -23.40 -15.18 -23.22
CA PHE A 118 -24.03 -14.18 -24.08
C PHE A 118 -24.95 -13.25 -23.27
N SER A 119 -25.81 -13.82 -22.41
CA SER A 119 -26.73 -13.04 -21.56
C SER A 119 -25.97 -12.11 -20.62
N LEU A 120 -24.85 -12.56 -20.06
CA LEU A 120 -23.95 -11.74 -19.25
C LEU A 120 -23.35 -10.58 -20.04
N GLN A 121 -22.85 -10.83 -21.26
CA GLN A 121 -22.28 -9.80 -22.12
C GLN A 121 -23.29 -8.73 -22.50
N VAL A 122 -24.52 -9.14 -22.84
CA VAL A 122 -25.63 -8.21 -23.13
C VAL A 122 -25.94 -7.36 -21.89
N LEU A 123 -26.04 -7.98 -20.71
CA LEU A 123 -26.25 -7.25 -19.45
C LEU A 123 -25.13 -6.25 -19.18
N GLY A 124 -23.87 -6.63 -19.44
CA GLY A 124 -22.73 -5.73 -19.29
C GLY A 124 -22.76 -4.55 -20.26
N ALA A 125 -23.11 -4.80 -21.53
CA ALA A 125 -23.27 -3.77 -22.55
C ALA A 125 -24.39 -2.78 -22.18
N VAL A 126 -25.54 -3.28 -21.71
CA VAL A 126 -26.66 -2.44 -21.24
C VAL A 126 -26.23 -1.57 -20.06
N ALA A 127 -25.54 -2.14 -19.07
CA ALA A 127 -25.05 -1.37 -17.92
C ALA A 127 -23.98 -0.33 -18.29
N GLN A 128 -23.18 -0.57 -19.34
CA GLN A 128 -22.26 0.42 -19.88
C GLN A 128 -23.01 1.54 -20.61
N LEU A 129 -24.04 1.19 -21.40
CA LEU A 129 -24.90 2.15 -22.09
C LEU A 129 -25.61 3.07 -21.09
N GLU A 130 -26.23 2.53 -20.04
CA GLU A 130 -26.90 3.34 -19.01
C GLU A 130 -25.93 4.33 -18.35
N ARG A 131 -24.72 3.88 -17.98
CA ARG A 131 -23.68 4.77 -17.43
C ARG A 131 -23.30 5.88 -18.41
N ALA A 132 -23.16 5.55 -19.69
CA ALA A 132 -22.84 6.53 -20.73
C ALA A 132 -23.98 7.56 -20.88
N LEU A 133 -25.24 7.13 -20.91
CA LEU A 133 -26.41 8.00 -21.02
C LEU A 133 -26.58 8.92 -19.81
N ILE A 134 -26.35 8.43 -18.59
CA ILE A 134 -26.36 9.25 -17.36
C ILE A 134 -25.26 10.32 -17.44
N SER A 135 -24.05 9.93 -17.86
CA SER A 135 -22.92 10.85 -18.05
C SER A 135 -23.22 11.91 -19.10
N GLU A 136 -23.79 11.51 -20.25
CA GLU A 136 -24.18 12.40 -21.32
C GLU A 136 -25.25 13.42 -20.87
N ARG A 137 -26.32 12.94 -20.22
CA ARG A 137 -27.38 13.79 -19.67
C ARG A 137 -26.83 14.79 -18.65
N THR A 138 -25.92 14.34 -17.79
CA THR A 138 -25.25 15.20 -16.80
C THR A 138 -24.41 16.28 -17.50
N LYS A 139 -23.62 15.91 -18.51
CA LYS A 139 -22.83 16.85 -19.31
C LYS A 139 -23.72 17.85 -20.05
N ALA A 140 -24.83 17.40 -20.64
CA ALA A 140 -25.80 18.26 -21.30
C ALA A 140 -26.43 19.25 -20.31
N GLY A 141 -26.83 18.78 -19.12
CA GLY A 141 -27.33 19.64 -18.04
C GLY A 141 -26.31 20.68 -17.57
N ILE A 142 -25.04 20.29 -17.42
CA ILE A 142 -23.95 21.21 -17.09
C ILE A 142 -23.74 22.25 -18.19
N ARG A 143 -23.77 21.84 -19.48
CA ARG A 143 -23.64 22.79 -20.61
C ARG A 143 -24.81 23.80 -20.63
N ALA A 144 -26.04 23.34 -20.42
CA ALA A 144 -27.21 24.20 -20.36
C ALA A 144 -27.20 25.14 -19.13
N ALA A 145 -26.68 24.67 -17.99
CA ALA A 145 -26.49 25.52 -16.82
C ALA A 145 -25.43 26.61 -17.09
N LYS A 146 -24.31 26.22 -17.72
CA LYS A 146 -23.24 27.16 -18.12
C LYS A 146 -23.72 28.21 -19.12
N SER A 147 -24.53 27.85 -20.12
CA SER A 147 -25.09 28.83 -21.06
C SER A 147 -26.04 29.82 -20.39
N LYS A 148 -26.68 29.43 -19.29
CA LYS A 148 -27.48 30.30 -18.40
C LYS A 148 -26.62 31.06 -17.36
N GLY A 149 -25.30 31.08 -17.51
CA GLY A 149 -24.37 31.77 -16.60
C GLY A 149 -24.12 31.07 -15.26
N LYS A 150 -24.69 29.89 -15.01
CA LYS A 150 -24.43 29.12 -13.79
C LYS A 150 -23.09 28.39 -13.91
N LEU A 151 -22.21 28.63 -12.96
CA LEU A 151 -20.86 28.11 -12.98
C LEU A 151 -20.69 26.97 -11.98
N PRO A 152 -20.06 25.84 -12.34
CA PRO A 152 -19.84 24.74 -11.42
C PRO A 152 -18.76 25.05 -10.38
N GLY A 153 -18.80 24.33 -9.26
CA GLY A 153 -17.86 24.46 -8.13
C GLY A 153 -18.36 25.38 -7.01
N ASN A 154 -17.63 25.43 -5.89
CA ASN A 154 -17.97 26.28 -4.75
C ASN A 154 -17.76 27.77 -5.11
N PRO A 155 -18.82 28.62 -5.10
CA PRO A 155 -18.71 30.04 -5.38
C PRO A 155 -17.67 30.75 -4.52
N GLY A 156 -17.57 30.40 -3.24
CA GLY A 156 -16.62 31.01 -2.31
C GLY A 156 -15.15 30.75 -2.64
N ILE A 157 -14.82 29.65 -3.32
CA ILE A 157 -13.46 29.41 -3.82
C ILE A 157 -13.20 30.26 -5.07
N ARG A 158 -14.17 30.34 -5.98
CA ARG A 158 -14.06 31.10 -7.24
C ARG A 158 -13.89 32.59 -6.98
N GLU A 159 -14.66 33.10 -6.03
CA GLU A 159 -14.65 34.49 -5.59
C GLU A 159 -13.50 34.79 -4.61
N LYS A 160 -12.64 33.79 -4.33
CA LYS A 160 -11.51 33.89 -3.38
C LYS A 160 -11.92 34.47 -2.02
N ARG A 161 -13.10 34.08 -1.52
CA ARG A 161 -13.60 34.56 -0.23
C ARG A 161 -12.63 34.14 0.87
N PRO A 162 -12.14 35.08 1.71
CA PRO A 162 -11.08 34.81 2.66
C PRO A 162 -11.48 33.72 3.67
N GLU A 163 -12.73 33.69 4.12
CA GLU A 163 -13.26 32.69 5.04
C GLU A 163 -13.23 31.26 4.46
N VAL A 164 -13.56 31.10 3.17
CA VAL A 164 -13.59 29.78 2.51
C VAL A 164 -12.17 29.28 2.27
N LEU A 165 -11.25 30.17 1.87
CA LEU A 165 -9.84 29.84 1.73
C LEU A 165 -9.19 29.51 3.08
N ALA A 166 -9.55 30.24 4.15
CA ALA A 166 -9.09 29.96 5.51
C ALA A 166 -9.58 28.60 6.00
N ARG A 167 -10.86 28.27 5.80
CA ARG A 167 -11.42 26.94 6.14
C ARG A 167 -10.73 25.82 5.35
N MET A 168 -10.47 26.03 4.06
CA MET A 168 -9.81 25.03 3.21
C MET A 168 -8.36 24.79 3.63
N THR A 169 -7.61 25.86 3.91
CA THR A 169 -6.23 25.76 4.42
C THR A 169 -6.17 25.15 5.81
N ALA A 170 -7.11 25.47 6.70
CA ALA A 170 -7.24 24.82 8.00
C ALA A 170 -7.52 23.31 7.87
N ALA A 171 -8.45 22.92 7.00
CA ALA A 171 -8.74 21.50 6.74
C ALA A 171 -7.53 20.74 6.16
N GLN A 172 -6.77 21.37 5.25
CA GLN A 172 -5.54 20.80 4.71
C GLN A 172 -4.46 20.64 5.79
N LYS A 173 -4.31 21.63 6.68
CA LYS A 173 -3.36 21.56 7.80
C LYS A 173 -3.74 20.45 8.78
N ALA A 174 -5.02 20.32 9.13
CA ALA A 174 -5.50 19.24 10.00
C ALA A 174 -5.23 17.86 9.39
N ALA A 175 -5.62 17.64 8.13
CA ALA A 175 -5.39 16.37 7.44
C ALA A 175 -3.89 16.04 7.27
N TYR A 176 -3.05 17.06 7.09
CA TYR A 176 -1.59 16.87 7.09
C TYR A 176 -1.11 16.46 8.49
N GLY A 177 -1.59 17.13 9.53
CA GLY A 177 -1.26 16.84 10.92
C GLY A 177 -1.60 15.41 11.33
N ASP A 178 -2.81 14.94 11.04
CA ASP A 178 -3.26 13.58 11.35
C ASP A 178 -2.32 12.53 10.75
N ARG A 179 -1.90 12.73 9.49
CA ARG A 179 -0.97 11.83 8.79
C ARG A 179 0.43 11.84 9.41
N ILE A 180 0.92 13.02 9.79
CA ILE A 180 2.22 13.17 10.42
C ILE A 180 2.22 12.53 11.80
N GLN A 181 1.18 12.75 12.61
CA GLN A 181 1.04 12.14 13.93
C GLN A 181 0.95 10.61 13.86
N ALA A 182 0.16 10.06 12.91
CA ALA A 182 0.03 8.62 12.74
C ALA A 182 1.38 7.91 12.44
N SER A 183 2.30 8.61 11.78
CA SER A 183 3.65 8.08 11.45
C SER A 183 4.75 8.56 12.39
N ALA A 184 4.48 9.50 13.30
CA ALA A 184 5.49 10.19 14.11
C ALA A 184 6.35 9.23 14.93
N ASN A 185 5.73 8.20 15.53
CA ASN A 185 6.42 7.21 16.36
C ASN A 185 7.51 6.43 15.60
N GLN A 186 7.41 6.33 14.27
CA GLN A 186 8.35 5.55 13.45
C GLN A 186 9.65 6.31 13.16
N TRP A 187 9.60 7.64 13.04
CA TRP A 187 10.75 8.45 12.57
C TRP A 187 11.21 9.52 13.57
N LEU A 188 10.32 10.05 14.41
CA LEU A 188 10.63 11.15 15.34
C LEU A 188 11.71 10.79 16.38
N PRO A 189 11.76 9.57 16.96
CA PRO A 189 12.84 9.19 17.89
C PRO A 189 14.22 9.25 17.22
N THR A 190 14.31 8.85 15.96
CA THR A 190 15.57 8.89 15.18
C THR A 190 16.00 10.34 14.96
N VAL A 191 15.07 11.24 14.63
CA VAL A 191 15.34 12.67 14.47
C VAL A 191 15.82 13.29 15.78
N ARG A 192 15.17 13.00 16.91
CA ARG A 192 15.55 13.51 18.24
C ARG A 192 16.95 13.09 18.66
N ARG A 193 17.36 11.87 18.32
CA ARG A 193 18.69 11.34 18.65
C ARG A 193 19.80 11.95 17.78
N MET A 194 19.51 12.24 16.51
CA MET A 194 20.53 12.64 15.55
C MET A 194 20.68 14.16 15.39
N ARG A 195 19.62 14.93 15.70
CA ARG A 195 19.64 16.40 15.64
C ARG A 195 20.05 16.97 17.01
N PRO A 196 20.87 18.03 17.04
CA PRO A 196 21.30 18.89 15.91
C PRO A 196 22.58 18.43 15.19
N ASP A 197 23.25 17.37 15.64
CA ASP A 197 24.60 17.02 15.21
C ASP A 197 24.72 16.48 13.78
N HIS A 198 23.62 15.94 13.23
CA HIS A 198 23.58 15.35 11.88
C HIS A 198 22.69 16.14 10.92
N THR A 199 23.03 16.04 9.63
CA THR A 199 22.27 16.68 8.56
C THR A 199 20.93 15.96 8.31
N TRP A 200 19.99 16.65 7.68
CA TRP A 200 18.71 16.04 7.28
C TRP A 200 18.90 14.91 6.26
N ASP A 201 19.95 14.98 5.42
CA ASP A 201 20.34 13.94 4.48
C ASP A 201 20.79 12.66 5.18
N ASP A 202 21.61 12.78 6.23
CA ASP A 202 22.07 11.62 7.00
C ASP A 202 20.90 10.92 7.71
N ILE A 203 19.96 11.71 8.24
CA ILE A 203 18.76 11.17 8.89
C ILE A 203 17.84 10.49 7.87
N ALA A 204 17.62 11.10 6.70
CA ALA A 204 16.84 10.49 5.62
C ALA A 204 17.46 9.16 5.17
N ARG A 205 18.81 9.09 5.08
CA ARG A 205 19.53 7.86 4.73
C ARG A 205 19.33 6.76 5.77
N VAL A 206 19.42 7.08 7.06
CA VAL A 206 19.19 6.12 8.15
C VAL A 206 17.74 5.63 8.18
N LEU A 207 16.77 6.51 7.94
CA LEU A 207 15.35 6.13 7.86
C LEU A 207 15.09 5.21 6.65
N LYS A 208 15.72 5.51 5.51
CA LYS A 208 15.64 4.65 4.32
C LYS A 208 16.16 3.24 4.57
N GLN A 209 17.28 3.10 5.28
CA GLN A 209 17.82 1.78 5.68
C GLN A 209 16.87 0.99 6.60
N ARG A 210 15.97 1.68 7.31
CA ARG A 210 14.93 1.07 8.16
C ARG A 210 13.61 0.82 7.41
N GLY A 211 13.59 0.99 6.09
CA GLY A 211 12.39 0.82 5.25
C GLY A 211 11.43 2.01 5.27
N LEU A 212 11.84 3.16 5.82
CA LEU A 212 11.01 4.37 5.87
C LEU A 212 11.47 5.37 4.80
N GLU A 213 10.68 5.51 3.73
CA GLU A 213 10.98 6.40 2.60
C GLU A 213 10.67 7.88 2.94
N TRP A 214 11.66 8.55 3.51
CA TRP A 214 11.62 9.98 3.83
C TRP A 214 12.65 10.78 3.02
N THR A 215 12.24 11.96 2.53
CA THR A 215 13.18 12.94 1.97
C THR A 215 13.59 13.97 3.03
N PRO A 216 14.78 14.58 2.92
CA PRO A 216 15.25 15.62 3.84
C PRO A 216 14.27 16.78 3.99
N GLU A 217 13.67 17.25 2.88
CA GLU A 217 12.73 18.38 2.86
C GLU A 217 11.41 18.01 3.52
N ARG A 218 10.94 16.77 3.32
CA ARG A 218 9.71 16.27 3.93
C ARG A 218 9.88 16.12 5.45
N LEU A 219 11.02 15.61 5.91
CA LEU A 219 11.36 15.54 7.33
C LEU A 219 11.45 16.93 7.96
N ARG A 220 12.19 17.84 7.33
CA ARG A 220 12.31 19.22 7.81
C ARG A 220 10.95 19.91 7.90
N ARG A 221 10.08 19.71 6.90
CA ARG A 221 8.71 20.27 6.90
C ARG A 221 7.85 19.67 8.01
N ALA A 222 7.91 18.34 8.21
CA ALA A 222 7.17 17.66 9.26
C ALA A 222 7.61 18.12 10.65
N VAL A 223 8.92 18.19 10.90
CA VAL A 223 9.47 18.68 12.17
C VAL A 223 9.15 20.16 12.39
N LYS A 224 9.23 21.00 11.35
CA LYS A 224 8.84 22.41 11.43
C LYS A 224 7.37 22.57 11.82
N TRP A 225 6.49 21.75 11.26
CA TRP A 225 5.08 21.72 11.64
C TRP A 225 4.89 21.25 13.09
N MET A 226 5.55 20.17 13.51
CA MET A 226 5.46 19.70 14.90
C MET A 226 5.97 20.73 15.92
N VAL A 227 6.99 21.51 15.57
CA VAL A 227 7.48 22.62 16.41
C VAL A 227 6.45 23.75 16.46
N SER A 228 5.81 24.11 15.33
CA SER A 228 4.76 25.15 15.35
C SER A 228 3.53 24.75 16.17
N GLU A 229 3.22 23.46 16.22
CA GLU A 229 2.13 22.90 17.05
C GLU A 229 2.58 22.55 18.48
N ARG A 230 3.80 22.94 18.90
CA ARG A 230 4.39 22.67 20.23
C ARG A 230 4.53 21.18 20.60
N MET A 231 4.61 20.29 19.62
CA MET A 231 4.78 18.83 19.80
C MET A 231 6.24 18.36 19.73
N ALA A 232 7.16 19.23 19.30
CA ALA A 232 8.58 18.93 19.18
C ALA A 232 9.45 20.11 19.64
N ASP A 233 10.66 19.81 20.09
CA ASP A 233 11.62 20.80 20.56
C ASP A 233 12.14 21.67 19.39
N PRO A 234 12.05 23.02 19.48
CA PRO A 234 12.63 23.94 18.52
C PRO A 234 14.12 23.71 18.23
N ALA A 235 14.87 23.13 19.19
CA ALA A 235 16.29 22.81 19.03
C ALA A 235 16.57 21.88 17.84
N LEU A 236 15.61 21.03 17.46
CA LEU A 236 15.73 20.12 16.31
C LEU A 236 15.89 20.86 14.97
N LEU A 237 15.47 22.11 14.88
CA LEU A 237 15.58 22.93 13.67
C LEU A 237 16.88 23.73 13.58
N LYS A 238 17.71 23.74 14.64
CA LYS A 238 18.99 24.47 14.66
C LYS A 238 19.90 24.01 13.52
N LYS A 239 20.57 24.93 12.83
CA LYS A 239 21.52 24.57 11.76
C LYS A 239 22.59 23.64 12.33
N SER A 240 22.79 22.48 11.72
CA SER A 240 23.92 21.61 12.12
C SER A 240 25.21 22.36 11.88
N LEU A 241 26.15 22.24 12.81
CA LEU A 241 27.50 22.74 12.60
C LEU A 241 28.06 22.07 11.33
N PRO A 242 28.71 22.83 10.43
CA PRO A 242 29.40 22.24 9.30
C PRO A 242 30.47 21.29 9.85
N ARG A 243 30.31 19.97 9.68
CA ARG A 243 31.44 19.06 9.80
C ARG A 243 32.26 19.24 8.54
N LEU A 244 33.54 19.55 8.66
CA LEU A 244 34.43 19.54 7.49
C LEU A 244 34.35 18.13 6.89
N PRO A 245 34.23 17.97 5.56
CA PRO A 245 34.17 16.66 4.91
C PRO A 245 35.31 15.74 5.35
N GLU A 246 36.46 16.33 5.68
CA GLU A 246 37.63 15.64 6.19
C GLU A 246 37.40 15.00 7.58
N ASP A 247 36.66 15.63 8.50
CA ASP A 247 36.47 15.10 9.87
C ASP A 247 35.59 13.84 9.89
N ARG A 248 34.56 13.80 9.05
CA ARG A 248 33.68 12.62 8.89
C ARG A 248 34.45 11.46 8.25
N LEU A 249 35.24 11.74 7.21
CA LEU A 249 36.07 10.74 6.55
C LEU A 249 37.19 10.24 7.47
N MET A 250 37.80 11.13 8.26
CA MET A 250 38.81 10.79 9.27
C MET A 250 38.24 9.88 10.35
N THR A 251 37.03 10.16 10.85
CA THR A 251 36.34 9.31 11.84
C THR A 251 35.97 7.94 11.25
N LEU A 252 35.46 7.90 10.01
CA LEU A 252 35.12 6.64 9.32
C LEU A 252 36.35 5.76 9.09
N VAL A 253 37.44 6.35 8.61
CA VAL A 253 38.70 5.64 8.34
C VAL A 253 39.35 5.16 9.64
N ALA A 254 39.32 5.98 10.70
CA ALA A 254 39.78 5.58 12.03
C ALA A 254 38.99 4.40 12.59
N GLY A 255 37.67 4.39 12.43
CA GLY A 255 36.82 3.27 12.86
C GLY A 255 37.09 1.97 12.10
N ILE A 256 37.27 2.05 10.77
CA ILE A 256 37.59 0.88 9.93
C ILE A 256 38.97 0.32 10.31
N HIS A 257 39.96 1.19 10.51
CA HIS A 257 41.31 0.78 10.91
C HIS A 257 41.34 0.18 12.31
N SER A 258 40.70 0.81 13.30
CA SER A 258 40.74 0.33 14.69
C SER A 258 40.01 -1.01 14.84
N SER A 259 39.00 -1.28 14.01
CA SER A 259 38.29 -2.56 14.03
C SER A 259 39.08 -3.70 13.36
N ASN A 260 40.06 -3.39 12.50
CA ASN A 260 40.87 -4.36 11.76
C ASN A 260 42.28 -3.79 11.49
N PRO A 261 43.20 -3.87 12.47
CA PRO A 261 44.53 -3.27 12.36
C PRO A 261 45.38 -3.83 11.21
N ASP A 262 45.13 -5.07 10.80
CA ASP A 262 45.92 -5.78 9.78
C ASP A 262 45.47 -5.53 8.33
N LEU A 263 44.39 -4.77 8.12
CA LEU A 263 43.89 -4.49 6.77
C LEU A 263 44.85 -3.60 5.99
N LYS A 264 45.14 -3.98 4.74
CA LYS A 264 46.01 -3.18 3.88
C LYS A 264 45.27 -1.91 3.44
N LEU A 265 46.00 -0.81 3.29
CA LEU A 265 45.44 0.52 2.92
C LEU A 265 44.55 0.49 1.66
N ARG A 266 44.85 -0.40 0.70
CA ARG A 266 44.06 -0.62 -0.51
C ARG A 266 42.68 -1.24 -0.24
N GLU A 267 42.57 -2.10 0.77
CA GLU A 267 41.33 -2.79 1.12
C GLU A 267 40.38 -1.83 1.83
N ILE A 268 40.92 -0.95 2.68
CA ILE A 268 40.17 0.17 3.28
C ILE A 268 39.63 1.11 2.19
N ALA A 269 40.43 1.42 1.16
CA ALA A 269 39.99 2.22 0.02
C ALA A 269 38.79 1.59 -0.73
N VAL A 270 38.87 0.29 -1.03
CA VAL A 270 37.79 -0.46 -1.68
C VAL A 270 36.52 -0.50 -0.82
N GLN A 271 36.68 -0.59 0.51
CA GLN A 271 35.55 -0.57 1.43
C GLN A 271 34.84 0.79 1.47
N LEU A 272 35.58 1.90 1.42
CA LEU A 272 35.01 3.25 1.30
C LEU A 272 34.26 3.46 -0.01
N GLU A 273 34.77 2.89 -1.12
CA GLU A 273 34.09 2.90 -2.41
C GLU A 273 32.77 2.11 -2.37
N ARG A 274 32.76 0.93 -1.74
CA ARG A 274 31.53 0.14 -1.53
C ARG A 274 30.49 0.86 -0.68
N LEU A 275 30.94 1.64 0.30
CA LEU A 275 30.07 2.50 1.12
C LEU A 275 29.60 3.77 0.38
N HIS A 276 30.01 3.94 -0.89
CA HIS A 276 29.70 5.09 -1.74
C HIS A 276 30.20 6.43 -1.19
N GLU A 277 31.25 6.41 -0.36
CA GLU A 277 31.86 7.63 0.19
C GLU A 277 32.81 8.28 -0.83
N ARG A 278 32.73 9.61 -0.94
CA ARG A 278 33.58 10.40 -1.85
C ARG A 278 34.90 10.77 -1.17
N THR A 279 35.98 10.90 -1.94
CA THR A 279 37.26 11.38 -1.42
C THR A 279 37.15 12.81 -0.89
N PRO A 280 38.12 13.29 -0.07
CA PRO A 280 38.14 14.69 0.39
C PRO A 280 38.10 15.73 -0.74
N ARG A 281 38.53 15.36 -1.95
CA ARG A 281 38.50 16.19 -3.16
C ARG A 281 37.29 15.92 -4.07
N GLY A 282 36.32 15.13 -3.61
CA GLY A 282 35.05 14.85 -4.32
C GLY A 282 35.10 13.73 -5.36
N GLY A 283 36.21 12.99 -5.47
CA GLY A 283 36.36 11.87 -6.39
C GLY A 283 35.64 10.60 -5.92
N SER A 284 35.30 9.71 -6.86
CA SER A 284 34.68 8.41 -6.60
C SER A 284 35.66 7.27 -6.34
N LYS A 285 36.93 7.44 -6.75
CA LYS A 285 38.00 6.45 -6.58
C LYS A 285 38.95 6.86 -5.46
N TRP A 286 39.29 5.91 -4.58
CA TRP A 286 40.16 6.13 -3.42
C TRP A 286 41.58 5.64 -3.68
N SER A 287 42.57 6.51 -3.48
CA SER A 287 43.98 6.10 -3.52
C SER A 287 44.44 5.62 -2.13
N PRO A 288 45.32 4.59 -2.06
CA PRO A 288 45.90 4.15 -0.79
C PRO A 288 46.63 5.26 -0.02
N SER A 289 47.24 6.20 -0.75
CA SER A 289 47.88 7.39 -0.18
C SER A 289 46.90 8.36 0.46
N SER A 290 45.70 8.52 -0.10
CA SER A 290 44.65 9.36 0.49
C SER A 290 44.10 8.75 1.77
N VAL A 291 43.97 7.43 1.83
CA VAL A 291 43.55 6.70 3.05
C VAL A 291 44.61 6.81 4.13
N LYS A 292 45.89 6.59 3.79
CA LYS A 292 47.02 6.79 4.71
C LYS A 292 47.05 8.20 5.31
N ASN A 293 46.90 9.23 4.48
CA ASN A 293 46.89 10.62 4.93
C ASN A 293 45.73 10.95 5.90
N LEU A 294 44.61 10.24 5.82
CA LEU A 294 43.49 10.38 6.77
C LEU A 294 43.75 9.61 8.06
N ILE A 295 44.37 8.43 7.99
CA ILE A 295 44.82 7.68 9.18
C ILE A 295 45.86 8.49 9.97
N ASP A 296 46.87 9.04 9.29
CA ASP A 296 47.94 9.82 9.92
C ASP A 296 47.42 11.13 10.53
N ARG A 297 46.33 11.69 9.96
CA ARG A 297 45.62 12.83 10.56
C ARG A 297 44.72 12.41 11.72
N ALA A 298 44.07 11.25 11.64
CA ALA A 298 43.29 10.67 12.74
C ALA A 298 44.18 10.39 13.97
N ARG A 299 45.41 9.88 13.75
CA ARG A 299 46.41 9.68 14.80
C ARG A 299 46.82 11.01 15.45
N ARG A 300 47.14 12.03 14.65
CA ARG A 300 47.52 13.36 15.16
C ARG A 300 46.40 14.10 15.90
N SER A 301 45.15 13.77 15.59
CA SER A 301 43.97 14.34 16.28
C SER A 301 43.50 13.49 17.47
N GLY A 302 44.21 12.42 17.82
CA GLY A 302 43.91 11.57 18.99
C GLY A 302 42.70 10.65 18.80
N LEU A 303 42.20 10.48 17.57
CA LEU A 303 41.07 9.58 17.25
C LEU A 303 41.48 8.11 17.15
N ILE A 304 42.78 7.83 17.08
CA ILE A 304 43.38 6.50 17.13
C ILE A 304 44.43 6.55 18.26
N THR A 305 44.17 5.87 19.38
CA THR A 305 45.08 5.80 20.53
C THR A 305 46.02 4.59 20.38
N GLU A 306 47.30 4.75 20.76
CA GLU A 306 48.40 3.75 20.65
C GLU A 306 48.21 2.43 21.42
N VAL A 307 47.01 2.12 21.92
CA VAL A 307 46.72 0.91 22.70
C VAL A 307 46.57 -0.34 21.82
N ASP A 308 46.49 -0.21 20.49
CA ASP A 308 46.46 -1.34 19.55
C ASP A 308 47.87 -1.91 19.20
N ILE A 309 48.94 -1.43 19.82
CA ILE A 309 50.33 -1.80 19.47
C ILE A 309 50.81 -3.08 20.19
N ALA A 310 50.10 -3.61 21.19
CA ALA A 310 50.61 -4.69 22.05
C ALA A 310 50.19 -6.13 21.64
N ALA A 311 49.77 -6.38 20.39
CA ALA A 311 49.38 -7.72 19.94
C ALA A 311 50.20 -8.29 18.77
N ALA A 312 51.33 -7.68 18.43
CA ALA A 312 52.19 -8.16 17.34
C ALA A 312 53.68 -7.90 17.60
N GLU A 313 54.20 -8.42 18.71
CA GLU A 313 55.57 -8.97 18.71
C GLU A 313 55.53 -10.43 18.26
#